data_AF-A0A2W1LGX2-F1
#
_entry.id   AF-A0A2W1LGX2-F1
#
_cell.length_a   1.000
_cell.length_b   1.000
_cell.length_c   1.000
_cell.angle_alpha   90.00
_cell.angle_beta   90.00
_cell.angle_gamma   90.00
#
_symmetry.space_group_name_H-M   'P 1'
#
loop_
_entity.id
_entity.type
_entity.pdbx_description
1 polymer ?
#
loop_
_entity_poly.entity_id
_entity_poly.type
_entity_poly.pdbx_seq_one_letter_code
_entity_poly.pdbx_strand_id
1 'polypeptide(L)'
;MRCCVWLFYVLLLIACMGCSRTSDPGPRINSLHAEYLKEYGWHIDTVEHPTESVDITLLPEAYEMIRNAGLDLEPYQNQSLERTTYVLKERQATGLRLYVMIYEKDGRIIGGIGTLEDWTPGVFNVSHKQELRDDNIISGRAESE
;
A
#
# COMPACT_ATOMS: atom_id res chain seq x y z
N MET A 1 62.42 17.00 29.51
CA MET A 1 61.37 17.52 28.60
C MET A 1 60.54 16.36 28.04
N ARG A 2 59.66 15.75 28.83
CA ARG A 2 58.82 14.61 28.41
C ARG A 2 57.55 14.58 29.27
N CYS A 3 56.63 15.53 29.11
CA CYS A 3 55.34 15.49 29.83
C CYS A 3 54.13 16.09 29.10
N CYS A 4 54.27 16.74 27.92
CA CYS A 4 53.14 17.49 27.35
C CYS A 4 52.46 16.90 26.11
N VAL A 5 52.89 15.75 25.58
CA VAL A 5 52.37 15.29 24.26
C VAL A 5 51.22 14.27 24.38
N TRP A 6 50.99 13.69 25.56
CA TRP A 6 50.04 12.59 25.75
C TRP A 6 48.65 12.99 26.29
N LEU A 7 48.35 14.29 26.42
CA LEU A 7 47.05 14.74 26.92
C LEU A 7 46.09 15.25 25.83
N PHE A 8 46.56 15.41 24.58
CA PHE A 8 45.72 15.90 23.48
C PHE A 8 45.01 14.78 22.69
N TYR A 9 45.44 13.53 22.82
CA TYR A 9 44.89 12.43 22.00
C TYR A 9 43.62 11.79 22.56
N VAL A 10 43.29 12.03 23.83
CA VAL A 10 42.12 11.40 24.48
C VAL A 10 40.83 12.19 24.25
N LEU A 11 40.91 13.47 23.91
CA LEU A 11 39.72 14.31 23.71
C LEU A 11 39.14 14.27 22.28
N LEU A 12 39.84 13.65 21.32
CA LEU A 12 39.40 13.56 19.92
C LEU A 12 38.59 12.30 19.59
N LEU A 13 38.49 11.34 20.52
CA LEU A 13 37.75 10.08 20.33
C LEU A 13 36.27 10.15 20.74
N ILE A 14 35.82 11.25 21.37
CA ILE A 14 34.44 11.39 21.86
C ILE A 14 33.50 11.97 20.79
N ALA A 15 34.00 12.41 19.63
CA ALA A 15 33.19 13.01 18.56
C ALA A 15 32.61 12.01 17.54
N CYS A 16 32.87 10.71 17.68
CA CYS A 16 32.40 9.68 16.73
C CYS A 16 31.25 8.81 17.24
N MET A 17 30.56 9.21 18.32
CA MET A 17 29.18 8.73 18.53
C MET A 17 28.28 9.49 17.57
N GLY A 18 28.47 9.22 16.28
CA GLY A 18 27.46 9.52 15.28
C GLY A 18 26.18 8.87 15.75
N CYS A 19 25.18 9.69 16.07
CA CYS A 19 23.80 9.27 16.00
C CYS A 19 23.62 8.70 14.59
N SER A 20 23.77 7.39 14.43
CA SER A 20 23.20 6.68 13.31
C SER A 20 21.71 6.97 13.42
N ARG A 21 21.24 7.95 12.63
CA ARG A 21 19.82 8.09 12.33
C ARG A 21 19.42 6.71 11.83
N THR A 22 18.76 5.95 12.68
CA THR A 22 18.03 4.76 12.29
C THR A 22 16.96 5.29 11.36
N SER A 23 17.28 5.28 10.06
CA SER A 23 16.31 5.44 9.00
C SER A 23 15.37 4.25 9.17
N ASP A 24 14.23 4.46 9.82
CA ASP A 24 13.16 3.48 9.83
C ASP A 24 12.83 3.22 8.34
N PRO A 25 13.01 1.98 7.83
CA PRO A 25 12.88 1.68 6.40
C PRO A 25 11.45 1.84 5.85
N GLY A 26 10.51 2.34 6.67
CA GLY A 26 9.11 2.50 6.31
C GLY A 26 8.36 1.17 6.26
N PRO A 27 7.03 1.21 6.11
CA PRO A 27 6.22 0.01 5.97
C PRO A 27 6.65 -0.77 4.72
N ARG A 28 6.96 -2.05 4.91
CA ARG A 28 7.38 -2.94 3.82
C ARG A 28 6.19 -3.47 3.04
N ILE A 29 6.32 -3.55 1.72
CA ILE A 29 5.34 -4.19 0.85
C ILE A 29 5.27 -5.69 1.20
N ASN A 30 4.06 -6.19 1.44
CA ASN A 30 3.80 -7.62 1.65
C ASN A 30 3.95 -8.35 0.30
N SER A 31 4.79 -9.39 0.25
CA SER A 31 5.05 -10.14 -0.98
C SER A 31 3.82 -10.88 -1.50
N LEU A 32 2.96 -11.40 -0.62
CA LEU A 32 1.71 -12.06 -1.01
C LEU A 32 0.76 -11.08 -1.71
N HIS A 33 0.70 -9.84 -1.22
CA HIS A 33 -0.09 -8.78 -1.82
C HIS A 33 0.45 -8.36 -3.19
N ALA A 34 1.77 -8.23 -3.30
CA ALA A 34 2.42 -7.92 -4.56
C ALA A 34 2.19 -9.03 -5.61
N GLU A 35 2.25 -10.30 -5.21
CA GLU A 35 1.97 -11.44 -6.07
C GLU A 35 0.50 -11.46 -6.52
N TYR A 36 -0.44 -11.33 -5.59
CA TYR A 36 -1.88 -11.24 -5.88
C TYR A 36 -2.21 -10.14 -6.89
N LEU A 37 -1.68 -8.92 -6.70
CA LEU A 37 -1.94 -7.81 -7.61
C LEU A 37 -1.27 -7.99 -8.98
N LYS A 38 -0.10 -8.61 -9.00
CA LYS A 38 0.64 -8.92 -10.23
C LYS A 38 -0.11 -9.93 -11.11
N GLU A 39 -0.87 -10.86 -10.53
CA GLU A 39 -1.73 -11.78 -11.29
C GLU A 39 -2.78 -11.03 -12.14
N TYR A 40 -3.25 -9.88 -11.65
CA TYR A 40 -4.14 -8.96 -12.37
C TYR A 40 -3.38 -7.85 -13.11
N GLY A 41 -2.05 -7.95 -13.15
CA GLY A 41 -1.15 -7.05 -13.86
C GLY A 41 -0.86 -5.73 -13.16
N TRP A 42 -1.30 -5.49 -11.92
CA TRP A 42 -1.03 -4.26 -11.16
C TRP A 42 0.32 -4.29 -10.44
N HIS A 43 0.90 -3.11 -10.22
CA HIS A 43 2.17 -2.98 -9.53
C HIS A 43 2.05 -2.01 -8.37
N ILE A 44 2.53 -2.43 -7.20
CA ILE A 44 2.57 -1.58 -6.01
C ILE A 44 3.71 -0.56 -6.17
N ASP A 45 3.39 0.70 -5.93
CA ASP A 45 4.37 1.78 -5.76
C ASP A 45 4.79 1.84 -4.28
N THR A 46 3.84 2.16 -3.41
CA THR A 46 4.07 2.38 -1.99
C THR A 46 2.91 1.88 -1.13
N VAL A 47 3.16 1.73 0.18
CA VAL A 47 2.12 1.48 1.18
C VAL A 47 1.54 2.82 1.62
N GLU A 48 0.26 3.05 1.34
CA GLU A 48 -0.45 4.27 1.78
C GLU A 48 -0.86 4.13 3.24
N HIS A 49 -1.50 3.01 3.58
CA HIS A 49 -1.87 2.66 4.94
C HIS A 49 -1.37 1.26 5.27
N PRO A 50 -0.57 1.10 6.35
CA PRO A 50 -0.11 -0.20 6.79
C PRO A 50 -1.29 -1.06 7.21
N THR A 51 -1.04 -2.37 7.38
CA THR A 51 -2.05 -3.34 7.79
C THR A 51 -2.74 -2.90 9.09
N GLU A 52 -4.05 -2.80 9.05
CA GLU A 52 -4.89 -2.42 10.18
C GLU A 52 -6.08 -3.38 10.31
N SER A 53 -6.55 -3.52 11.55
CA SER A 53 -7.74 -4.31 11.85
C SER A 53 -8.98 -3.45 11.64
N VAL A 54 -9.91 -3.94 10.81
CA VAL A 54 -11.18 -3.26 10.48
C VAL A 54 -12.36 -4.15 10.83
N ASP A 55 -13.30 -3.59 11.59
CA ASP A 55 -14.55 -4.28 11.90
C ASP A 55 -15.56 -4.08 10.76
N ILE A 56 -16.04 -5.18 10.20
CA ILE A 56 -16.96 -5.16 9.07
C ILE A 56 -18.39 -4.92 9.57
N THR A 57 -18.69 -3.63 9.79
CA THR A 57 -20.01 -3.14 10.20
C THR A 57 -20.49 -2.08 9.22
N LEU A 58 -20.63 -2.48 7.96
CA LEU A 58 -20.95 -1.58 6.85
C LEU A 58 -22.46 -1.34 6.72
N LEU A 59 -22.82 -0.21 6.10
CA LEU A 59 -24.19 0.06 5.64
C LEU A 59 -24.51 -0.82 4.40
N PRO A 60 -25.80 -1.15 4.14
CA PRO A 60 -26.19 -1.97 2.99
C PRO A 60 -25.63 -1.47 1.65
N GLU A 61 -25.64 -0.16 1.42
CA GLU A 61 -25.16 0.47 0.20
C GLU A 61 -23.65 0.26 -0.02
N ALA A 62 -22.88 0.21 1.07
CA ALA A 62 -21.46 -0.07 1.02
C ALA A 62 -21.18 -1.55 0.68
N TYR A 63 -22.00 -2.49 1.17
CA TYR A 63 -21.89 -3.89 0.75
C TYR A 63 -22.15 -4.06 -0.75
N GLU A 64 -23.20 -3.45 -1.28
CA GLU A 64 -23.51 -3.51 -2.72
C GLU A 64 -22.39 -2.91 -3.56
N MET A 65 -21.87 -1.74 -3.14
CA MET A 65 -20.75 -1.08 -3.81
C MET A 65 -19.50 -1.97 -3.87
N ILE A 66 -19.10 -2.58 -2.74
CA ILE A 66 -17.91 -3.43 -2.67
C ILE A 66 -18.13 -4.73 -3.47
N ARG A 67 -19.35 -5.30 -3.42
CA ARG A 67 -19.74 -6.46 -4.23
C ARG A 67 -19.66 -6.19 -5.72
N ASN A 68 -20.11 -5.01 -6.16
CA ASN A 68 -20.01 -4.59 -7.56
C ASN A 68 -18.54 -4.37 -7.99
N ALA A 69 -17.66 -4.06 -7.05
CA ALA A 69 -16.20 -4.05 -7.26
C ALA A 69 -15.56 -5.44 -7.16
N GLY A 70 -16.35 -6.53 -7.11
CA GLY A 70 -15.86 -7.90 -7.19
C GLY A 70 -15.47 -8.55 -5.87
N LEU A 71 -15.77 -7.92 -4.72
CA LEU A 71 -15.47 -8.45 -3.39
C LEU A 71 -16.75 -8.60 -2.57
N ASP A 72 -17.02 -9.80 -2.06
CA ASP A 72 -18.17 -10.00 -1.17
C ASP A 72 -17.73 -10.02 0.30
N LEU A 73 -18.08 -8.96 1.04
CA LEU A 73 -17.78 -8.82 2.46
C LEU A 73 -18.95 -9.23 3.38
N GLU A 74 -20.14 -9.51 2.83
CA GLU A 74 -21.32 -9.89 3.63
C GLU A 74 -21.07 -11.11 4.54
N PRO A 75 -20.36 -12.17 4.10
CA PRO A 75 -20.03 -13.32 4.98
C PRO A 75 -19.19 -12.95 6.22
N TYR A 76 -18.55 -11.78 6.21
CA TYR A 76 -17.68 -11.30 7.28
C TYR A 76 -18.36 -10.25 8.17
N GLN A 77 -19.68 -10.03 8.04
CA GLN A 77 -20.42 -9.08 8.86
C GLN A 77 -20.18 -9.32 10.37
N ASN A 78 -19.91 -8.24 11.10
CA ASN A 78 -19.57 -8.22 12.52
C ASN A 78 -18.29 -8.99 12.87
N GLN A 79 -17.43 -9.26 11.89
CA GLN A 79 -16.09 -9.81 12.11
C GLN A 79 -15.03 -8.75 11.87
N SER A 80 -13.87 -8.98 12.47
CA SER A 80 -12.67 -8.19 12.19
C SER A 80 -11.86 -8.83 11.06
N LEU A 81 -11.47 -8.01 10.09
CA LEU A 81 -10.55 -8.33 8.99
C LEU A 81 -9.29 -7.49 9.11
N GLU A 82 -8.23 -7.91 8.42
CA GLU A 82 -7.06 -7.08 8.20
C GLU A 82 -7.19 -6.39 6.85
N ARG A 83 -6.88 -5.09 6.79
CA ARG A 83 -6.87 -4.30 5.56
C ARG A 83 -5.53 -3.64 5.37
N THR A 84 -4.99 -3.70 4.16
CA THR A 84 -3.80 -2.91 3.77
C THR A 84 -4.11 -2.09 2.53
N THR A 85 -3.70 -0.82 2.49
CA THR A 85 -3.93 0.09 1.36
C THR A 85 -2.62 0.43 0.66
N TYR A 86 -2.60 0.25 -0.65
CA TYR A 86 -1.45 0.51 -1.51
C TYR A 86 -1.74 1.61 -2.51
N VAL A 87 -0.71 2.38 -2.86
CA VAL A 87 -0.68 3.19 -4.08
C VAL A 87 -0.14 2.32 -5.20
N LEU A 88 -0.77 2.36 -6.38
CA LEU A 88 -0.29 1.66 -7.57
C LEU A 88 0.68 2.53 -8.39
N LYS A 89 1.58 1.87 -9.11
CA LYS A 89 2.46 2.52 -10.11
C LYS A 89 1.67 3.03 -11.31
N GLU A 90 0.60 2.32 -11.67
CA GLU A 90 -0.32 2.78 -12.68
C GLU A 90 -1.05 4.06 -12.25
N ARG A 91 -1.33 4.93 -13.22
CA ARG A 91 -2.05 6.19 -13.01
C ARG A 91 -3.35 6.19 -13.79
N GLN A 92 -4.31 6.97 -13.29
CA GLN A 92 -5.45 7.39 -14.09
C GLN A 92 -4.99 8.12 -15.36
N ALA A 93 -5.81 8.13 -16.41
CA ALA A 93 -5.51 8.87 -17.63
C ALA A 93 -5.34 10.39 -17.38
N THR A 94 -5.95 10.89 -16.30
CA THR A 94 -5.78 12.26 -15.79
C THR A 94 -4.43 12.51 -15.10
N GLY A 95 -3.63 11.46 -14.87
CA GLY A 95 -2.37 11.50 -14.12
C GLY A 95 -2.53 11.29 -12.60
N LEU A 96 -3.78 11.17 -12.12
CA LEU A 96 -4.07 10.95 -10.70
C LEU A 96 -3.72 9.53 -10.24
N ARG A 97 -3.66 9.37 -8.92
CA ARG A 97 -3.26 8.11 -8.28
C ARG A 97 -4.41 7.10 -8.31
N LEU A 98 -4.00 5.83 -8.21
CA LEU A 98 -4.87 4.69 -8.04
C LEU A 98 -4.50 4.04 -6.71
N TYR A 99 -5.52 3.61 -5.98
CA TYR A 99 -5.36 2.90 -4.72
C TYR A 99 -5.93 1.50 -4.83
N VAL A 100 -5.38 0.56 -4.08
CA VAL A 100 -5.99 -0.76 -3.87
C VAL A 100 -6.01 -1.07 -2.38
N MET A 101 -7.17 -1.51 -1.90
CA MET A 101 -7.36 -2.08 -0.58
C MET A 101 -7.41 -3.60 -0.70
N ILE A 102 -6.52 -4.30 0.00
CA ILE A 102 -6.53 -5.76 0.12
C ILE A 102 -7.06 -6.13 1.50
N TYR A 103 -7.99 -7.07 1.53
CA TYR A 103 -8.60 -7.60 2.74
C TYR A 103 -8.12 -9.02 3.01
N GLU A 104 -7.76 -9.28 4.26
CA GLU A 104 -7.25 -10.56 4.73
C GLU A 104 -8.02 -11.06 5.95
N LYS A 105 -8.07 -12.38 6.10
CA LYS A 105 -8.51 -13.08 7.31
C LYS A 105 -7.51 -14.17 7.65
N ASP A 106 -6.97 -14.13 8.87
CA ASP A 106 -6.04 -15.13 9.38
C ASP A 106 -4.84 -15.36 8.42
N GLY A 107 -4.29 -14.26 7.88
CA GLY A 107 -3.17 -14.28 6.93
C GLY A 107 -3.50 -14.80 5.52
N ARG A 108 -4.79 -14.88 5.17
CA ARG A 108 -5.25 -15.27 3.82
C ARG A 108 -5.97 -14.11 3.16
N ILE A 109 -5.60 -13.83 1.92
CA ILE A 109 -6.26 -12.83 1.09
C ILE A 109 -7.69 -13.29 0.80
N ILE A 110 -8.66 -12.47 1.18
CA ILE A 110 -10.08 -12.63 0.81
C ILE A 110 -10.32 -12.01 -0.57
N GLY A 111 -9.66 -10.88 -0.84
CA GLY A 111 -9.69 -10.20 -2.13
C GLY A 111 -9.29 -8.74 -1.98
N GLY A 112 -9.50 -7.96 -3.03
CA GLY A 112 -9.19 -6.55 -3.02
C GLY A 112 -10.03 -5.75 -3.99
N ILE A 113 -10.16 -4.46 -3.69
CA ILE A 113 -10.89 -3.48 -4.51
C ILE A 113 -9.97 -2.31 -4.82
N GLY A 114 -10.10 -1.78 -6.03
CA GLY A 114 -9.40 -0.58 -6.45
C GLY A 114 -10.23 0.68 -6.24
N THR A 115 -9.58 1.84 -6.20
CA THR A 115 -10.25 3.13 -6.08
C THR A 115 -9.55 4.21 -6.92
N LEU A 116 -10.35 5.01 -7.61
CA LEU A 116 -9.95 6.21 -8.36
C LEU A 116 -9.99 7.43 -7.42
N GLU A 117 -8.96 8.27 -7.45
CA GLU A 117 -8.77 9.41 -6.52
C GLU A 117 -9.87 10.50 -6.63
N ASP A 118 -10.46 10.71 -7.80
CA ASP A 118 -11.38 11.81 -8.11
C ASP A 118 -12.83 11.37 -8.41
N TRP A 119 -13.16 10.08 -8.29
CA TRP A 119 -14.49 9.56 -8.58
C TRP A 119 -15.18 9.10 -7.30
N THR A 120 -16.51 9.25 -7.22
CA THR A 120 -17.31 8.74 -6.10
C THR A 120 -18.52 7.97 -6.63
N PRO A 121 -18.64 6.65 -6.35
CA PRO A 121 -17.80 5.89 -5.41
C PRO A 121 -16.39 5.54 -5.94
N GLY A 122 -16.14 5.67 -7.25
CA GLY A 122 -14.79 5.50 -7.82
C GLY A 122 -14.14 4.15 -7.60
N VAL A 123 -14.89 3.14 -7.15
CA VAL A 123 -14.36 1.79 -6.89
C VAL A 123 -14.35 0.95 -8.16
N PHE A 124 -13.38 0.05 -8.27
CA PHE A 124 -13.27 -0.87 -9.39
C PHE A 124 -12.80 -2.26 -8.97
N ASN A 125 -13.13 -3.26 -9.79
CA ASN A 125 -12.64 -4.62 -9.62
C ASN A 125 -11.19 -4.71 -10.09
N VAL A 126 -10.29 -5.20 -9.22
CA VAL A 126 -8.87 -5.37 -9.53
C VAL A 126 -8.65 -6.30 -10.74
N SER A 127 -9.55 -7.23 -11.05
CA SER A 127 -9.40 -8.09 -12.22
C SER A 127 -9.77 -7.40 -13.55
N HIS A 128 -10.41 -6.22 -13.52
CA HIS A 128 -10.95 -5.54 -14.72
C HIS A 128 -9.97 -4.50 -15.29
N LYS A 129 -8.66 -4.70 -15.10
CA LYS A 129 -7.63 -3.75 -15.55
C LYS A 129 -7.72 -3.41 -17.05
N GLN A 130 -8.03 -4.40 -17.88
CA GLN A 130 -8.12 -4.18 -19.33
C GLN A 130 -9.31 -3.30 -19.70
N GLU A 131 -10.47 -3.51 -19.08
CA GLU A 131 -11.67 -2.68 -19.29
C GLU A 131 -11.37 -1.21 -18.94
N LEU A 132 -10.71 -0.97 -17.79
CA LEU A 132 -10.30 0.39 -17.39
C LEU A 132 -9.34 1.04 -18.39
N ARG A 133 -8.53 0.26 -19.11
CA ARG A 133 -7.64 0.78 -20.17
C ARG A 133 -8.43 1.08 -21.43
N ASP A 134 -9.31 0.17 -21.83
CA ASP A 134 -10.11 0.29 -23.05
C ASP A 134 -11.05 1.51 -22.96
N ASP A 135 -11.55 1.80 -21.76
CA ASP A 135 -12.39 2.96 -21.46
C ASP A 135 -11.58 4.27 -21.23
N ASN A 136 -10.25 4.25 -21.40
CA ASN A 136 -9.35 5.37 -21.12
C ASN A 136 -9.47 5.94 -19.70
N ILE A 137 -9.82 5.11 -18.71
CA ILE A 137 -9.84 5.51 -17.29
C ILE A 137 -8.41 5.50 -16.73
N ILE A 138 -7.60 4.52 -17.12
CA ILE A 138 -6.19 4.40 -16.70
C ILE A 138 -5.23 4.47 -17.89
N SER A 139 -4.01 4.92 -17.61
CA SER A 139 -2.95 5.02 -18.61
C SER A 139 -2.42 3.63 -19.03
N GLY A 140 -2.14 3.48 -20.33
CA GLY A 140 -1.71 2.20 -20.93
C GLY A 140 -0.27 1.78 -20.61
N ARG A 141 0.57 2.66 -20.07
CA ARG A 141 1.95 2.35 -19.63
C ARG A 141 2.05 2.44 -18.12
N ALA A 142 2.56 1.39 -17.49
CA ALA A 142 3.29 1.59 -16.25
C ALA A 142 4.47 2.50 -16.62
N GLU A 143 4.61 3.65 -15.98
CA GLU A 143 5.81 4.47 -16.14
C GLU A 143 6.98 3.63 -15.63
N SER A 144 7.68 3.01 -16.58
CA SER A 144 8.92 2.29 -16.36
C SER A 144 9.99 3.34 -16.08
N GLU A 145 10.43 3.43 -14.83
CA GLU A 145 11.80 3.86 -14.51
C GLU A 145 12.82 2.82 -15.01
#